data_AF-A0A0N4WSS1-F1
#
_entry.id   AF-A0A0N4WSS1-F1
#
_cell.length_a   1.000
_cell.length_b   1.000
_cell.length_c   1.000
_cell.angle_alpha   90.00
_cell.angle_beta   90.00
_cell.angle_gamma   90.00
#
_symmetry.space_group_name_H-M   'P 1'
#
loop_
_entity.id
_entity.type
_entity.pdbx_description
1 polymer ?
#
loop_
_entity_poly.entity_id
_entity_poly.type
_entity_poly.pdbx_seq_one_letter_code
_entity_poly.pdbx_strand_id
1 'polypeptide(L)'
;MLPFGGVALIFAWWVLGSSAILIARYFKPLFPRKKLLGTAVWFQFHRDLFLISLVLQILAVIFIFWQANWVWYQCSYQCTPKDFSKKMHAIVGVIATVLAATQPLSAFLRPSPNSRYRFIFNWTHWLVGMTAWGFASTAMILSLPMGKTGLNSYYGYAPNWVMGGYILFFIGINVVMEMLATNNEPRMEKNVSELKPHRFIVGPNGMALSHLNGPAVESPLAPPTHGKARLFFFFLHLIVALGVAITITVMLVKILLSHST
;
A
#
# COMPACT_ATOMS: atom_id res chain seq x y z
N MET A 1 26.13 11.41 2.41
CA MET A 1 25.32 10.20 2.12
C MET A 1 24.17 10.65 1.25
N LEU A 2 23.99 10.08 0.05
CA LEU A 2 22.99 10.56 -0.88
C LEU A 2 21.58 10.14 -0.42
N PRO A 3 20.58 11.05 -0.36
CA PRO A 3 19.23 10.80 0.14
C PRO A 3 18.41 9.88 -0.78
N PHE A 4 18.99 9.43 -1.90
CA PHE A 4 18.32 8.62 -2.93
C PHE A 4 17.65 7.37 -2.36
N GLY A 5 18.29 6.65 -1.42
CA GLY A 5 17.69 5.48 -0.79
C GLY A 5 16.43 5.81 0.02
N GLY A 6 16.46 6.89 0.81
CA GLY A 6 15.32 7.35 1.60
C GLY A 6 14.16 7.85 0.72
N VAL A 7 14.47 8.62 -0.32
CA VAL A 7 13.48 9.10 -1.30
C VAL A 7 12.83 7.93 -2.04
N ALA A 8 13.63 6.96 -2.51
CA ALA A 8 13.12 5.77 -3.17
C ALA A 8 12.15 4.98 -2.27
N LEU A 9 12.45 4.86 -0.97
CA LEU A 9 11.57 4.20 -0.01
C LEU A 9 10.26 4.97 0.19
N ILE A 10 10.28 6.31 0.23
CA ILE A 10 9.05 7.12 0.30
C ILE A 10 8.17 6.85 -0.92
N PHE A 11 8.73 6.93 -2.13
CA PHE A 11 7.97 6.62 -3.35
C PHE A 11 7.45 5.17 -3.35
N ALA A 12 8.28 4.20 -2.99
CA ALA A 12 7.90 2.80 -3.02
C ALA A 12 6.74 2.51 -2.04
N TRP A 13 6.82 2.97 -0.79
CA TRP A 13 5.79 2.66 0.21
C TRP A 13 4.58 3.57 0.16
N TRP A 14 4.79 4.87 0.03
CA TRP A 14 3.72 5.86 0.17
C TRP A 14 3.09 6.28 -1.15
N VAL A 15 3.72 6.04 -2.30
CA VAL A 15 3.08 6.27 -3.60
C VAL A 15 2.60 4.96 -4.19
N LEU A 16 3.50 4.01 -4.41
CA LEU A 16 3.17 2.76 -5.08
C LEU A 16 2.43 1.77 -4.15
N GLY A 17 2.98 1.52 -2.95
CA GLY A 17 2.44 0.55 -2.00
C GLY A 17 1.05 0.89 -1.48
N SER A 18 0.86 2.12 -1.01
CA SER A 18 -0.45 2.65 -0.59
C SER A 18 -1.50 2.60 -1.71
N SER A 19 -1.13 2.97 -2.95
CA SER A 19 -2.01 2.87 -4.12
C SER A 19 -2.39 1.42 -4.42
N ALA A 20 -1.44 0.49 -4.35
CA ALA A 20 -1.70 -0.94 -4.52
C ALA A 20 -2.68 -1.47 -3.45
N ILE A 21 -2.55 -1.02 -2.20
CA ILE A 21 -3.48 -1.37 -1.11
C ILE A 21 -4.90 -0.87 -1.41
N LEU A 22 -5.06 0.40 -1.79
CA LEU A 22 -6.38 0.97 -2.09
C LEU A 22 -7.07 0.26 -3.26
N ILE A 23 -6.31 -0.07 -4.31
CA ILE A 23 -6.83 -0.81 -5.47
C ILE A 23 -7.30 -2.21 -5.06
N ALA A 24 -6.48 -2.96 -4.30
CA ALA A 24 -6.86 -4.31 -3.87
C ALA A 24 -8.11 -4.34 -3.00
N ARG A 25 -8.30 -3.33 -2.14
CA ARG A 25 -9.45 -3.26 -1.23
C ARG A 25 -10.72 -2.78 -1.92
N TYR A 26 -10.65 -1.70 -2.69
CA TYR A 26 -11.84 -0.94 -3.06
C TYR A 26 -12.21 -1.03 -4.54
N PHE A 27 -11.31 -1.53 -5.40
CA PHE A 27 -11.51 -1.48 -6.85
C PHE A 27 -12.03 -2.78 -7.46
N LYS A 28 -12.23 -3.84 -6.66
CA LYS A 28 -12.83 -5.11 -7.12
C LYS A 28 -14.14 -4.91 -7.90
N PRO A 29 -15.11 -4.07 -7.45
CA PRO A 29 -16.39 -3.91 -8.12
C PRO A 29 -16.37 -2.92 -9.31
N LEU A 30 -15.27 -2.19 -9.55
CA LEU A 30 -15.22 -1.14 -10.56
C LEU A 30 -15.17 -1.68 -12.00
N PHE A 31 -14.53 -2.83 -12.18
CA PHE A 31 -14.26 -3.40 -13.50
C PHE A 31 -14.62 -4.88 -13.57
N PRO A 32 -15.88 -5.27 -13.29
CA PRO A 32 -16.26 -6.68 -13.13
C PRO A 32 -16.15 -7.49 -14.43
N ARG A 33 -16.31 -6.83 -15.58
CA ARG A 33 -16.29 -7.46 -16.91
C ARG A 33 -15.00 -7.23 -17.70
N LYS A 34 -14.10 -6.36 -17.21
CA LYS A 34 -12.84 -6.08 -17.91
C LYS A 34 -11.73 -6.94 -17.33
N LYS A 35 -10.97 -7.57 -18.22
CA LYS A 35 -9.72 -8.25 -17.88
C LYS A 35 -8.56 -7.50 -18.53
N LEU A 36 -7.43 -7.47 -17.83
CA LEU A 36 -6.16 -6.97 -18.35
C LEU A 36 -5.17 -8.13 -18.24
N LEU A 37 -4.53 -8.49 -19.35
CA LEU A 37 -3.60 -9.64 -19.41
C LEU A 37 -4.21 -10.95 -18.85
N GLY A 38 -5.50 -11.19 -19.15
CA GLY A 38 -6.21 -12.40 -18.72
C GLY A 38 -6.67 -12.42 -17.25
N THR A 39 -6.31 -11.43 -16.43
CA THR A 39 -6.72 -11.32 -15.02
C THR A 39 -7.62 -10.11 -14.78
N ALA A 40 -8.29 -10.05 -13.62
CA ALA A 40 -9.14 -8.90 -13.27
C ALA A 40 -8.29 -7.62 -13.16
N VAL A 41 -8.79 -6.50 -13.69
CA VAL A 41 -8.04 -5.23 -13.77
C VAL A 41 -7.46 -4.79 -12.42
N TRP A 42 -8.26 -4.85 -11.35
CA TRP A 42 -7.80 -4.48 -10.01
C TRP A 42 -6.66 -5.39 -9.51
N PHE A 43 -6.68 -6.67 -9.87
CA PHE A 43 -5.69 -7.65 -9.43
C PHE A 43 -4.37 -7.45 -10.16
N GLN A 44 -4.43 -7.18 -11.47
CA GLN A 44 -3.25 -6.85 -12.27
C GLN A 44 -2.58 -5.58 -11.74
N PHE A 45 -3.33 -4.48 -11.58
CA PHE A 45 -2.75 -3.23 -11.07
C PHE A 45 -2.18 -3.37 -9.66
N HIS A 46 -2.88 -4.04 -8.75
CA HIS A 46 -2.35 -4.32 -7.41
C HIS A 46 -1.02 -5.06 -7.47
N ARG A 47 -0.95 -6.14 -8.25
CA ARG A 47 0.26 -6.96 -8.40
C ARG A 47 1.42 -6.16 -8.97
N ASP A 48 1.18 -5.43 -10.06
CA ASP A 48 2.25 -4.74 -10.78
C ASP A 48 2.80 -3.56 -9.97
N LEU A 49 1.92 -2.75 -9.37
CA LEU A 49 2.34 -1.65 -8.50
C LEU A 49 3.10 -2.17 -7.27
N PHE A 50 2.64 -3.25 -6.65
CA PHE A 50 3.32 -3.82 -5.50
C PHE A 50 4.65 -4.46 -5.88
N LEU A 51 4.76 -5.11 -7.04
CA LEU A 51 6.02 -5.71 -7.49
C LEU A 51 7.07 -4.63 -7.82
N ILE A 52 6.68 -3.56 -8.52
CA ILE A 52 7.55 -2.40 -8.77
C ILE A 52 7.99 -1.77 -7.44
N SER A 53 7.03 -1.59 -6.51
CA SER A 53 7.32 -1.10 -5.16
C SER A 53 8.35 -1.98 -4.44
N LEU A 54 8.16 -3.30 -4.42
CA LEU A 54 9.05 -4.23 -3.74
C LEU A 54 10.46 -4.23 -4.33
N VAL A 55 10.59 -4.17 -5.66
CA VAL A 55 11.91 -4.06 -6.33
C VAL A 55 12.62 -2.78 -5.89
N LEU A 56 11.92 -1.64 -5.91
CA LEU A 56 12.49 -0.37 -5.44
C LEU A 56 12.90 -0.42 -3.97
N GLN A 57 12.09 -1.06 -3.10
CA GLN A 57 12.42 -1.23 -1.69
C GLN A 57 13.69 -2.05 -1.51
N ILE A 58 13.80 -3.20 -2.17
CA ILE A 58 14.97 -4.09 -2.05
C ILE A 58 16.23 -3.37 -2.53
N LEU A 59 16.19 -2.71 -3.70
CA LEU A 59 17.32 -1.96 -4.23
C LEU A 59 17.73 -0.80 -3.30
N ALA A 60 16.76 -0.06 -2.78
CA ALA A 60 17.03 1.05 -1.86
C ALA A 60 17.65 0.57 -0.54
N VAL A 61 17.14 -0.53 0.03
CA VAL A 61 17.67 -1.13 1.26
C VAL A 61 19.09 -1.65 1.05
N ILE A 62 19.35 -2.39 -0.04
CA ILE A 62 20.71 -2.86 -0.39
C ILE A 62 21.66 -1.67 -0.52
N PHE A 63 21.25 -0.61 -1.21
CA PHE A 63 22.06 0.59 -1.36
C PHE A 63 22.37 1.28 -0.02
N ILE A 64 21.39 1.35 0.89
CA ILE A 64 21.58 1.89 2.24
C ILE A 64 22.59 1.05 3.04
N PHE A 65 22.48 -0.29 3.01
CA PHE A 65 23.41 -1.18 3.69
C PHE A 65 24.82 -1.12 3.09
N TRP A 66 24.92 -1.05 1.77
CA TRP A 66 26.19 -0.88 1.07
C TRP A 66 26.89 0.42 1.48
N GLN A 67 26.16 1.54 1.52
CA GLN A 67 26.70 2.81 2.01
C GLN A 67 27.05 2.80 3.51
N ALA A 68 26.42 1.92 4.28
CA ALA A 68 26.73 1.72 5.69
C ALA A 68 27.87 0.69 5.92
N ASN A 69 28.53 0.21 4.85
CA ASN A 69 29.52 -0.86 4.89
C ASN A 69 29.04 -2.12 5.62
N TRP A 70 27.74 -2.42 5.54
CA TRP A 70 27.10 -3.53 6.24
C TRP A 70 27.27 -3.53 7.77
N VAL A 71 27.62 -2.37 8.35
CA VAL A 71 27.78 -2.22 9.79
C VAL A 71 26.45 -1.85 10.43
N TRP A 72 26.03 -2.68 11.39
CA TRP A 72 24.84 -2.43 12.19
C TRP A 72 25.13 -1.43 13.30
N TYR A 73 24.28 -0.43 13.43
CA TYR A 73 24.36 0.49 14.55
C TYR A 73 23.91 -0.21 15.83
N GLN A 74 24.84 -0.35 16.79
CA GLN A 74 24.57 -0.86 18.12
C GLN A 74 24.60 0.30 19.11
N CYS A 75 23.63 0.33 20.01
CA CYS A 75 23.61 1.23 21.15
C CYS A 75 23.16 0.46 22.39
N SER A 76 23.92 0.61 23.48
CA SER A 76 23.73 -0.03 24.80
C SER A 76 22.70 0.72 25.65
N TYR A 77 22.48 0.34 26.92
CA TYR A 77 21.40 0.82 27.79
C TYR A 77 21.30 2.35 28.00
N GLN A 78 22.32 3.14 27.65
CA GLN A 78 22.31 4.62 27.72
C GLN A 78 22.26 5.27 26.33
N CYS A 79 21.21 4.97 25.54
CA CYS A 79 21.02 5.65 24.25
C CYS A 79 20.40 7.04 24.42
N THR A 80 20.93 8.03 23.71
CA THR A 80 20.19 9.28 23.50
C THR A 80 18.91 9.01 22.68
N PRO A 81 17.89 9.88 22.74
CA PRO A 81 16.68 9.70 21.91
C PRO A 81 16.98 9.60 20.41
N LYS A 82 18.03 10.28 19.92
CA LYS A 82 18.47 10.21 18.51
C LYS A 82 19.07 8.86 18.15
N ASP A 83 19.88 8.30 19.05
CA ASP A 83 20.51 6.99 18.88
C ASP A 83 19.48 5.86 18.95
N PHE A 84 18.51 5.98 19.85
CA PHE A 84 17.36 5.10 19.90
C PHE A 84 16.58 5.13 18.57
N SER A 85 16.26 6.32 18.06
CA SER A 85 15.55 6.48 16.79
C SER A 85 16.29 5.82 15.63
N LYS A 86 17.62 5.98 15.57
CA LYS A 86 18.47 5.35 14.55
C LYS A 86 18.46 3.83 14.63
N LYS A 87 18.58 3.26 15.83
CA LYS A 87 18.50 1.81 16.06
C LYS A 87 17.13 1.27 15.65
N MET A 88 16.06 1.90 16.13
CA MET A 88 14.70 1.47 15.85
C MET A 88 14.33 1.63 14.38
N HIS A 89 14.77 2.71 13.71
CA HIS A 89 14.58 2.92 12.27
C HIS A 89 15.07 1.71 11.46
N ALA A 90 16.31 1.26 11.74
CA ALA A 90 16.89 0.12 11.04
C ALA A 90 16.12 -1.17 11.32
N ILE A 91 15.78 -1.45 12.59
CA ILE A 91 15.03 -2.65 12.99
C ILE A 91 13.66 -2.69 12.32
N VAL A 92 12.85 -1.64 12.47
CA VAL A 92 11.48 -1.64 11.94
C VAL A 92 11.45 -1.54 10.41
N GLY A 93 12.43 -0.87 9.79
CA GLY A 93 12.57 -0.84 8.34
C GLY A 93 12.90 -2.21 7.73
N VAL A 94 13.76 -2.99 8.41
CA VAL A 94 14.09 -4.36 7.99
C VAL A 94 12.88 -5.28 8.18
N ILE A 95 12.18 -5.18 9.32
CA ILE A 95 10.93 -5.93 9.54
C ILE A 95 9.91 -5.60 8.45
N ALA A 96 9.70 -4.32 8.11
CA ALA A 96 8.79 -3.91 7.04
C ALA A 96 9.17 -4.55 5.69
N THR A 97 10.46 -4.54 5.35
CA THR A 97 10.97 -5.09 4.09
C THR A 97 10.79 -6.61 4.03
N VAL A 98 11.06 -7.33 5.13
CA VAL A 98 10.83 -8.78 5.22
C VAL A 98 9.35 -9.11 5.05
N LEU A 99 8.46 -8.40 5.77
CA LEU A 99 7.02 -8.62 5.65
C LEU A 99 6.53 -8.32 4.21
N ALA A 100 7.06 -7.29 3.55
CA ALA A 100 6.75 -7.01 2.14
C ALA A 100 7.22 -8.13 1.21
N ALA A 101 8.44 -8.66 1.41
CA ALA A 101 9.00 -9.74 0.61
C ALA A 101 8.24 -11.07 0.80
N THR A 102 7.63 -11.30 1.97
CA THR A 102 6.77 -12.48 2.18
C THR A 102 5.45 -12.43 1.41
N GLN A 103 5.00 -11.25 0.97
CA GLN A 103 3.73 -11.11 0.25
C GLN A 103 3.70 -11.87 -1.08
N PRO A 104 4.64 -11.70 -2.02
CA PRO A 104 4.63 -12.48 -3.26
C PRO A 104 4.79 -13.98 -3.00
N LEU A 105 5.57 -14.39 -1.99
CA LEU A 105 5.70 -15.81 -1.60
C LEU A 105 4.35 -16.38 -1.16
N SER A 106 3.62 -15.66 -0.30
CA SER A 106 2.28 -16.05 0.11
C SER A 106 1.31 -16.11 -1.08
N ALA A 107 1.47 -15.20 -2.05
CA ALA A 107 0.61 -15.15 -3.24
C ALA A 107 0.77 -16.38 -4.15
N PHE A 108 1.93 -17.04 -4.17
CA PHE A 108 2.10 -18.33 -4.85
C PHE A 108 1.35 -19.48 -4.16
N LEU A 109 1.21 -19.40 -2.83
CA LEU A 109 0.46 -20.38 -2.03
C LEU A 109 -1.04 -20.06 -1.96
N ARG A 110 -1.53 -19.11 -2.77
CA ARG A 110 -2.91 -18.65 -2.76
C ARG A 110 -3.88 -19.80 -3.12
N PRO A 111 -4.80 -20.18 -2.20
CA PRO A 111 -5.76 -21.26 -2.46
C PRO A 111 -6.70 -20.95 -3.63
N SER A 112 -7.31 -21.96 -4.25
CA SER A 112 -8.36 -21.78 -5.28
C SER A 112 -9.49 -20.86 -4.79
N PRO A 113 -10.16 -20.07 -5.67
CA PRO A 113 -11.27 -19.21 -5.29
C PRO A 113 -12.42 -19.90 -4.55
N ASN A 114 -12.60 -21.21 -4.74
CA ASN A 114 -13.65 -22.03 -4.11
C ASN A 114 -13.17 -22.78 -2.86
N SER A 115 -11.93 -22.56 -2.40
CA SER A 115 -11.38 -23.25 -1.23
C SER A 115 -11.90 -22.66 0.08
N ARG A 116 -12.23 -23.53 1.05
CA ARG A 116 -12.61 -23.13 2.42
C ARG A 116 -11.52 -22.33 3.16
N TYR A 117 -10.26 -22.53 2.80
CA TYR A 117 -9.11 -21.84 3.41
C TYR A 117 -8.83 -20.45 2.82
N ARG A 118 -9.60 -20.04 1.80
CA ARG A 118 -9.39 -18.78 1.10
C ARG A 118 -9.61 -17.56 2.01
N PHE A 119 -10.50 -17.64 2.98
CA PHE A 119 -10.73 -16.56 3.93
C PHE A 119 -9.51 -16.33 4.83
N ILE A 120 -8.88 -17.42 5.32
CA ILE A 120 -7.65 -17.35 6.14
C ILE A 120 -6.54 -16.67 5.34
N PHE A 121 -6.33 -17.11 4.09
CA PHE A 121 -5.36 -16.48 3.20
C PHE A 121 -5.62 -14.97 3.04
N ASN A 122 -6.86 -14.57 2.77
CA ASN A 122 -7.20 -13.16 2.56
C ASN A 122 -6.92 -12.31 3.82
N TRP A 123 -7.28 -12.81 5.01
CA TRP A 123 -7.02 -12.12 6.28
C TRP A 123 -5.55 -12.04 6.61
N THR A 124 -4.81 -13.15 6.47
CA THR A 124 -3.36 -13.17 6.73
C THR A 124 -2.62 -12.26 5.76
N HIS A 125 -2.92 -12.34 4.46
CA HIS A 125 -2.31 -11.49 3.44
C HIS A 125 -2.57 -10.00 3.73
N TRP A 126 -3.81 -9.65 4.07
CA TRP A 126 -4.17 -8.30 4.47
C TRP A 126 -3.42 -7.84 5.73
N LEU A 127 -3.42 -8.64 6.79
CA LEU A 127 -2.81 -8.29 8.07
C LEU A 127 -1.30 -8.06 7.92
N VAL A 128 -0.60 -8.98 7.25
CA VAL A 128 0.83 -8.85 6.99
C VAL A 128 1.11 -7.60 6.14
N GLY A 129 0.24 -7.31 5.16
CA GLY A 129 0.41 -6.17 4.25
C GLY A 129 0.26 -4.83 4.96
N MET A 130 -0.79 -4.70 5.78
CA MET A 130 -1.03 -3.51 6.59
C MET A 130 0.04 -3.33 7.67
N THR A 131 0.50 -4.41 8.29
CA THR A 131 1.60 -4.39 9.27
C THR A 131 2.91 -3.93 8.63
N ALA A 132 3.22 -4.42 7.42
CA ALA A 132 4.39 -3.99 6.67
C ALA A 132 4.36 -2.49 6.37
N TRP A 133 3.23 -1.96 5.90
CA TRP A 133 3.04 -0.54 5.64
C TRP A 133 3.15 0.31 6.92
N GLY A 134 2.61 -0.18 8.05
CA GLY A 134 2.71 0.47 9.35
C GLY A 134 4.16 0.56 9.83
N PHE A 135 4.91 -0.54 9.81
CA PHE A 135 6.33 -0.53 10.17
C PHE A 135 7.17 0.35 9.24
N ALA A 136 6.89 0.35 7.94
CA ALA A 136 7.57 1.24 6.99
C ALA A 136 7.32 2.72 7.32
N SER A 137 6.07 3.08 7.62
CA SER A 137 5.71 4.46 7.98
C SER A 137 6.37 4.89 9.30
N THR A 138 6.42 3.99 10.30
CA THR A 138 7.17 4.21 11.54
C THR A 138 8.66 4.38 11.27
N ALA A 139 9.27 3.55 10.40
CA ALA A 139 10.66 3.69 10.01
C ALA A 139 10.94 5.08 9.43
N MET A 140 10.05 5.56 8.55
CA MET A 140 10.17 6.88 7.94
C MET A 140 10.12 8.01 8.98
N ILE A 141 9.20 7.95 9.96
CA ILE A 141 9.14 8.93 11.05
C ILE A 141 10.41 8.89 11.91
N LEU A 142 10.90 7.69 12.24
CA LEU A 142 12.14 7.51 13.01
C LEU A 142 13.39 8.00 12.26
N SER A 143 13.30 8.20 10.95
CA SER A 143 14.40 8.77 10.15
C SER A 143 14.55 10.28 10.27
N LEU A 144 13.51 10.98 10.72
CA LEU A 144 13.46 12.44 10.80
C LEU A 144 14.46 13.07 11.79
N PRO A 145 14.61 12.57 13.03
CA PRO A 145 15.59 13.10 13.98
C PRO A 145 17.03 12.60 13.75
N MET A 146 17.25 11.73 12.76
CA MET A 146 18.57 11.18 12.49
C MET A 146 19.49 12.27 11.91
N GLY A 147 20.68 12.46 12.50
CA GLY A 147 21.64 13.45 12.01
C GLY A 147 22.06 13.28 10.55
N LYS A 148 21.88 12.09 9.97
CA LYS A 148 22.16 11.81 8.56
C LYS A 148 21.15 12.43 7.59
N THR A 149 19.89 12.61 7.97
CA THR A 149 18.86 13.24 7.12
C THR A 149 18.86 14.75 7.29
N GLY A 150 19.25 15.25 8.47
CA GLY A 150 19.32 16.68 8.78
C GLY A 150 17.96 17.39 8.79
N LEU A 151 16.85 16.67 8.61
CA LEU A 151 15.52 17.23 8.41
C LEU A 151 15.05 18.00 9.64
N ASN A 152 15.04 17.36 10.82
CA ASN A 152 14.60 18.04 12.04
C ASN A 152 15.57 19.13 12.51
N SER A 153 16.86 19.00 12.21
CA SER A 153 17.84 20.04 12.58
C SER A 153 17.73 21.28 11.71
N TYR A 154 17.38 21.14 10.43
CA TYR A 154 17.30 22.26 9.49
C TYR A 154 15.90 22.89 9.43
N TYR A 155 14.84 22.08 9.45
CA TYR A 155 13.44 22.53 9.29
C TYR A 155 12.61 22.43 10.59
N GLY A 156 13.22 22.08 11.72
CA GLY A 156 12.50 21.87 12.98
C GLY A 156 11.47 20.74 12.87
N TYR A 157 10.25 20.97 13.39
CA TYR A 157 9.18 19.96 13.39
C TYR A 157 8.34 19.92 12.11
N ALA A 158 8.59 20.79 11.11
CA ALA A 158 7.79 20.83 9.88
C ALA A 158 7.75 19.47 9.13
N PRO A 159 8.86 18.74 8.95
CA PRO A 159 8.84 17.41 8.32
C PRO A 159 8.00 16.39 9.11
N ASN A 160 7.95 16.51 10.45
CA ASN A 160 7.14 15.62 11.29
C ASN A 160 5.65 15.82 11.03
N TRP A 161 5.19 17.07 10.90
CA TRP A 161 3.79 17.38 10.59
C TRP A 161 3.40 16.94 9.17
N VAL A 162 4.28 17.15 8.19
CA VAL A 162 4.03 16.70 6.80
C VAL A 162 3.88 15.18 6.74
N MET A 163 4.81 14.45 7.35
CA MET A 163 4.82 12.98 7.32
C MET A 163 3.74 12.36 8.20
N GLY A 164 3.52 12.89 9.40
CA GLY A 164 2.42 12.47 10.28
C GLY A 164 1.05 12.76 9.68
N GLY A 165 0.89 13.94 9.07
CA GLY A 165 -0.33 14.33 8.36
C GLY A 165 -0.66 13.39 7.20
N TYR A 166 0.35 12.95 6.44
CA TYR A 166 0.15 11.95 5.39
C TYR A 166 -0.35 10.60 5.93
N ILE A 167 0.21 10.12 7.04
CA ILE A 167 -0.21 8.86 7.66
C ILE A 167 -1.69 8.96 8.10
N LEU A 168 -2.06 10.04 8.77
CA LEU A 168 -3.45 10.29 9.19
C LEU A 168 -4.39 10.42 7.99
N PHE A 169 -3.96 11.11 6.93
CA PHE A 169 -4.70 11.23 5.69
C PHE A 169 -4.90 9.86 5.02
N PHE A 170 -3.87 9.02 4.92
CA PHE A 170 -4.01 7.68 4.33
C PHE A 170 -4.99 6.80 5.12
N ILE A 171 -4.93 6.85 6.45
CA ILE A 171 -5.90 6.18 7.33
C ILE A 171 -7.31 6.72 7.05
N GLY A 172 -7.47 8.05 7.00
CA GLY A 172 -8.75 8.70 6.69
C GLY A 172 -9.33 8.30 5.33
N ILE A 173 -8.49 8.24 4.28
CA ILE A 173 -8.91 7.76 2.95
C ILE A 173 -9.36 6.31 3.02
N ASN A 174 -8.65 5.43 3.73
CA ASN A 174 -9.09 4.03 3.90
C ASN A 174 -10.45 3.98 4.61
N VAL A 175 -10.67 4.77 5.67
CA VAL A 175 -11.95 4.82 6.37
C VAL A 175 -13.08 5.30 5.45
N VAL A 176 -12.90 6.40 4.73
CA VAL A 176 -13.89 6.93 3.78
C VAL A 176 -14.19 5.93 2.67
N MET A 177 -13.16 5.29 2.11
CA MET A 177 -13.31 4.29 1.06
C MET A 177 -14.00 3.02 1.56
N GLU A 178 -13.76 2.62 2.82
CA GLU A 178 -14.47 1.52 3.48
C GLU A 178 -15.94 1.85 3.69
N MET A 179 -16.28 3.05 4.16
CA MET A 179 -17.67 3.51 4.26
C MET A 179 -18.37 3.50 2.89
N LEU A 180 -17.68 3.96 1.85
CA LEU A 180 -18.17 3.87 0.47
C LEU A 180 -18.23 2.43 -0.04
N ALA A 181 -17.52 1.47 0.55
CA ALA A 181 -17.58 0.07 0.16
C ALA A 181 -18.75 -0.65 0.82
N THR A 182 -18.90 -0.51 2.14
CA THR A 182 -19.92 -1.20 2.96
C THR A 182 -21.34 -0.71 2.65
N ASN A 183 -21.53 0.58 2.39
CA ASN A 183 -22.83 1.13 1.96
C ASN A 183 -23.36 0.54 0.64
N ASN A 184 -22.55 -0.22 -0.09
CA ASN A 184 -22.94 -0.85 -1.35
C ASN A 184 -23.33 -2.34 -1.22
N GLU A 185 -22.89 -3.04 -0.17
CA GLU A 185 -23.15 -4.49 -0.04
C GLU A 185 -24.64 -4.82 0.12
N PRO A 186 -25.40 -4.19 1.04
CA PRO A 186 -26.83 -4.49 1.21
C PRO A 186 -27.67 -4.16 -0.03
N ARG A 187 -27.23 -3.15 -0.80
CA ARG A 187 -27.95 -2.66 -1.98
C ARG A 187 -27.66 -3.49 -3.23
N MET A 188 -26.44 -3.99 -3.39
CA MET A 188 -26.14 -4.98 -4.44
C MET A 188 -26.89 -6.29 -4.18
N GLU A 189 -26.96 -6.74 -2.93
CA GLU A 189 -27.71 -7.94 -2.55
C GLU A 189 -29.22 -7.79 -2.84
N LYS A 190 -29.79 -6.62 -2.57
CA LYS A 190 -31.18 -6.28 -2.93
C LYS A 190 -31.42 -6.28 -4.44
N ASN A 191 -30.53 -5.65 -5.23
CA ASN A 191 -30.67 -5.63 -6.68
C ASN A 191 -30.50 -7.03 -7.31
N VAL A 192 -29.59 -7.85 -6.78
CA VAL A 192 -29.36 -9.23 -7.26
C VAL A 192 -30.53 -10.16 -6.89
N SER A 193 -31.16 -9.95 -5.72
CA SER A 193 -32.34 -10.72 -5.31
C SER A 193 -33.59 -10.33 -6.11
N GLU A 194 -33.80 -9.04 -6.40
CA GLU A 194 -34.88 -8.58 -7.30
C GLU A 194 -34.71 -9.10 -8.75
N LEU A 195 -33.48 -9.27 -9.22
CA LEU A 195 -33.19 -9.87 -10.54
C LEU A 195 -33.24 -11.41 -10.58
N LYS A 196 -33.40 -12.10 -9.44
CA LYS A 196 -33.35 -13.57 -9.37
C LYS A 196 -34.53 -14.18 -8.61
N PRO A 197 -35.63 -14.53 -9.29
CA PRO A 197 -36.53 -15.55 -8.78
C PRO A 197 -35.97 -16.95 -9.03
N HIS A 198 -35.35 -17.22 -10.20
CA HIS A 198 -34.87 -18.55 -10.54
C HIS A 198 -33.60 -18.47 -11.42
N ARG A 199 -32.63 -19.37 -11.17
CA ARG A 199 -31.62 -19.88 -12.14
C ARG A 199 -30.14 -19.46 -12.03
N PHE A 200 -29.63 -18.91 -10.92
CA PHE A 200 -28.15 -18.83 -10.78
C PHE A 200 -27.65 -18.95 -9.34
N ILE A 201 -26.83 -19.97 -9.08
CA ILE A 201 -25.99 -20.07 -7.87
C ILE A 201 -24.82 -19.09 -8.06
N VAL A 202 -24.88 -17.94 -7.40
CA VAL A 202 -23.71 -17.04 -7.28
C VAL A 202 -22.88 -17.57 -6.13
N GLY A 203 -21.63 -17.94 -6.43
CA GLY A 203 -20.69 -18.34 -5.39
C GLY A 203 -20.40 -17.17 -4.43
N PRO A 204 -19.92 -17.44 -3.20
CA PRO A 204 -19.85 -16.47 -2.09
C PRO A 204 -19.00 -15.21 -2.33
N ASN A 205 -18.37 -15.08 -3.50
CA ASN A 205 -17.42 -14.01 -3.84
C ASN A 205 -17.82 -13.20 -5.09
N GLY A 206 -19.07 -13.30 -5.56
CA GLY A 206 -19.56 -12.46 -6.67
C GLY A 206 -18.91 -12.72 -8.04
N MET A 207 -18.17 -13.82 -8.22
CA MET A 207 -17.69 -14.24 -9.53
C MET A 207 -18.76 -15.09 -10.21
N ALA A 208 -19.27 -14.61 -11.35
CA ALA A 208 -20.12 -15.41 -12.22
C ALA A 208 -19.30 -16.59 -12.77
N LEU A 209 -19.75 -17.81 -12.48
CA LEU A 209 -19.22 -19.02 -13.08
C LEU A 209 -19.80 -19.12 -14.49
N SER A 210 -18.98 -18.95 -15.53
CA SER A 210 -19.43 -19.18 -16.90
C SER A 210 -19.67 -20.67 -17.10
N HIS A 211 -20.93 -21.10 -17.13
CA HIS A 211 -21.31 -22.42 -17.64
C HIS A 211 -20.88 -22.53 -19.10
N LEU A 212 -20.06 -23.54 -19.42
CA LEU A 212 -19.39 -23.70 -20.71
C LEU A 212 -20.29 -24.08 -21.90
N ASN A 213 -21.61 -24.21 -21.75
CA ASN A 213 -22.49 -24.71 -22.83
C ASN A 213 -23.94 -24.15 -22.79
N GLY A 214 -24.12 -22.86 -22.51
CA GLY A 214 -25.43 -22.19 -22.65
C GLY A 214 -25.31 -20.91 -23.47
N PRO A 215 -26.38 -20.44 -24.15
CA PRO A 215 -26.36 -19.14 -24.80
C PRO A 215 -25.98 -18.10 -23.75
N ALA A 216 -24.93 -17.31 -24.05
CA ALA A 216 -24.34 -16.34 -23.15
C ALA A 216 -25.31 -15.16 -22.93
N VAL A 217 -26.38 -15.40 -22.16
CA VAL A 217 -27.21 -14.34 -21.63
C VAL A 217 -26.41 -13.75 -20.47
N GLU A 218 -25.69 -12.68 -20.77
CA GLU A 218 -24.91 -11.90 -19.83
C GLU A 218 -25.78 -11.52 -18.62
N SER A 219 -25.37 -11.98 -17.44
CA SER A 219 -26.02 -11.57 -16.19
C SER A 219 -25.80 -10.07 -15.95
N PRO A 220 -26.82 -9.29 -15.57
CA PRO A 220 -26.66 -7.88 -15.26
C PRO A 220 -25.92 -7.72 -13.93
N LEU A 221 -24.58 -7.69 -13.97
CA LEU A 221 -23.78 -7.21 -12.84
C LEU A 221 -24.12 -5.73 -12.64
N ALA A 222 -24.83 -5.42 -11.55
CA ALA A 222 -25.25 -4.06 -11.26
C ALA A 222 -24.02 -3.13 -11.22
N PRO A 223 -24.05 -1.97 -11.93
CA PRO A 223 -22.92 -1.07 -11.98
C PRO A 223 -22.61 -0.50 -10.58
N PRO A 224 -21.33 -0.27 -10.25
CA PRO A 224 -20.94 0.28 -8.97
C PRO A 224 -21.49 1.70 -8.79
N THR A 225 -22.38 1.86 -7.82
CA THR A 225 -23.11 3.10 -7.48
C THR A 225 -22.22 4.30 -7.14
N HIS A 226 -21.00 4.06 -6.65
CA HIS A 226 -20.03 5.11 -6.28
C HIS A 226 -18.69 5.01 -7.00
N GLY A 227 -18.67 4.49 -8.23
CA GLY A 227 -17.41 4.31 -8.95
C GLY A 227 -16.60 5.60 -9.14
N LYS A 228 -17.29 6.72 -9.45
CA LYS A 228 -16.67 8.04 -9.60
C LYS A 228 -16.07 8.56 -8.29
N ALA A 229 -16.77 8.38 -7.15
CA ALA A 229 -16.27 8.79 -5.85
C ALA A 229 -15.02 8.00 -5.42
N ARG A 230 -15.01 6.67 -5.66
CA ARG A 230 -13.84 5.83 -5.39
C ARG A 230 -12.62 6.24 -6.21
N LEU A 231 -12.82 6.58 -7.49
CA LEU A 231 -11.75 7.10 -8.34
C LEU A 231 -11.27 8.47 -7.85
N PHE A 232 -12.19 9.37 -7.48
CA PHE A 232 -11.84 10.68 -6.93
C PHE A 232 -10.93 10.57 -5.70
N PHE A 233 -11.32 9.79 -4.69
CA PHE A 233 -10.52 9.62 -3.48
C PHE A 233 -9.18 8.92 -3.75
N PHE A 234 -9.12 8.01 -4.72
CA PHE A 234 -7.87 7.40 -5.15
C PHE A 234 -6.91 8.40 -5.81
N PHE A 235 -7.40 9.25 -6.72
CA PHE A 235 -6.57 10.29 -7.35
C PHE A 235 -6.17 11.38 -6.36
N LEU A 236 -7.07 11.74 -5.44
CA LEU A 236 -6.75 12.64 -4.32
C LEU A 236 -5.61 12.05 -3.47
N HIS A 237 -5.69 10.76 -3.14
CA HIS A 237 -4.62 10.06 -2.46
C HIS A 237 -3.30 10.14 -3.24
N LEU A 238 -3.33 9.84 -4.54
CA LEU A 238 -2.13 9.84 -5.38
C LEU A 238 -1.47 11.23 -5.43
N ILE A 239 -2.27 12.30 -5.56
CA ILE A 239 -1.78 13.68 -5.56
C ILE A 239 -1.12 14.02 -4.22
N VAL A 240 -1.78 13.70 -3.10
CA VAL A 240 -1.24 13.99 -1.76
C VAL A 240 0.03 13.18 -1.49
N ALA A 241 0.05 11.89 -1.84
CA ALA A 241 1.22 11.02 -1.69
C ALA A 241 2.43 11.54 -2.50
N LEU A 242 2.21 11.92 -3.76
CA LEU A 242 3.25 12.52 -4.61
C LEU A 242 3.71 13.87 -4.05
N GLY A 243 2.78 14.73 -3.63
CA GLY A 243 3.10 16.03 -3.05
C GLY A 243 3.99 15.90 -1.81
N VAL A 244 3.69 14.96 -0.93
CA VAL A 244 4.50 14.66 0.26
C VAL A 244 5.88 14.12 -0.13
N ALA A 245 5.94 13.15 -1.05
CA ALA A 245 7.21 12.59 -1.53
C ALA A 245 8.12 13.66 -2.17
N ILE A 246 7.55 14.52 -3.01
CA ILE A 246 8.26 15.65 -3.63
C ILE A 246 8.72 16.64 -2.57
N THR A 247 7.85 17.00 -1.62
CA THR A 247 8.17 17.96 -0.56
C THR A 247 9.37 17.50 0.28
N ILE A 248 9.35 16.26 0.75
CA ILE A 248 10.48 15.69 1.51
C ILE A 248 11.75 15.59 0.65
N THR A 249 11.61 15.24 -0.63
CA THR A 249 12.74 15.20 -1.57
C THR A 249 13.37 16.58 -1.71
N VAL A 250 12.57 17.63 -1.92
CA VAL A 250 13.05 19.01 -2.03
C VAL A 250 13.73 19.46 -0.74
N MET A 251 13.15 19.15 0.42
CA MET A 251 13.77 19.45 1.72
C MET A 251 15.15 18.81 1.85
N LEU A 252 15.28 17.53 1.50
CA LEU A 252 16.55 16.79 1.55
C LEU A 252 17.58 17.33 0.55
N VAL A 253 17.17 17.64 -0.68
CA VAL A 253 18.06 18.22 -1.70
C VAL A 253 18.55 19.60 -1.29
N LYS A 254 17.69 20.46 -0.72
CA LYS A 254 18.11 21.76 -0.20
C LYS A 254 19.16 21.64 0.91
N ILE A 255 19.00 20.69 1.83
CA ILE A 255 20.00 20.42 2.88
C ILE A 255 21.33 20.02 2.25
N LEU A 256 21.33 19.09 1.28
CA LEU A 256 22.55 18.69 0.59
C LEU A 256 23.26 19.86 -0.09
N LEU A 257 22.51 20.71 -0.80
CA LEU A 257 23.06 21.86 -1.50
C LEU A 257 23.67 22.87 -0.52
N SER A 258 23.03 23.09 0.63
CA SER A 258 23.54 24.01 1.66
C SER A 258 24.85 23.55 2.33
N HIS A 259 25.18 22.26 2.26
CA HIS A 259 26.45 21.73 2.74
C HIS A 259 27.53 21.65 1.65
N SER A 260 27.18 21.89 0.38
CA SER A 260 28.10 21.86 -0.76
C SER A 260 28.62 23.25 -1.18
N THR A 261 28.04 24.31 -0.63
CA THR A 261 28.43 25.72 -0.78
C THR A 261 29.11 26.20 0.48
#